data_AF-A0A837APE3-F1
#
_entry.id   AF-A0A837APE3-F1
#
_cell.length_a   1.000
_cell.length_b   1.000
_cell.length_c   1.000
_cell.angle_alpha   90.00
_cell.angle_beta   90.00
_cell.angle_gamma   90.00
#
_symmetry.space_group_name_H-M   'P 1'
#
loop_
_entity.id
_entity.type
_entity.pdbx_description
1 polymer ?
#
loop_
_entity_poly.entity_id
_entity_poly.type
_entity_poly.pdbx_seq_one_letter_code
_entity_poly.pdbx_strand_id
1 'polypeptide(L)'
;YVSQTPEGGPGEPEITAFDWHDGALHNQRRFAVVPDGLADGFCVDRQGWLWSSSGVGVCIFDSDGQLLGLVPTPHTASNCTFDLAQRRLFIT
;
A
#
# COMPACT_ATOMS: atom_id res chain seq x y z
N TYR A 1 5.74 6.81 -0.14
CA TYR A 1 4.63 6.36 0.72
C TYR A 1 5.20 5.66 1.92
N VAL A 2 4.51 5.71 3.05
CA VAL A 2 4.84 4.98 4.29
C VAL A 2 3.53 4.39 4.81
N SER A 3 3.53 3.16 5.31
CA SER A 3 2.45 2.71 6.17
C SER A 3 2.94 2.60 7.60
N GLN A 4 2.06 2.90 8.54
CA GLN A 4 2.33 2.77 9.96
C GLN A 4 1.25 1.91 10.59
N THR A 5 1.68 0.86 11.28
CA THR A 5 0.83 0.15 12.23
C THR A 5 0.78 0.99 13.53
N PRO A 6 -0.38 1.50 13.95
CA PRO A 6 -0.47 2.33 15.15
C PRO A 6 -0.02 1.55 16.39
N GLU A 7 0.91 2.09 17.19
CA GLU A 7 1.38 1.47 18.44
C GLU A 7 0.37 1.60 19.61
N GLY A 8 -0.93 1.48 19.34
CA GLY A 8 -1.99 1.54 20.36
C GLY A 8 -2.65 2.91 20.58
N GLY A 9 -2.48 3.87 19.65
CA GLY A 9 -3.22 5.13 19.60
C GLY A 9 -4.45 5.09 18.67
N PRO A 10 -5.35 6.08 18.71
CA PRO A 10 -6.63 6.08 18.00
C PRO A 10 -6.55 6.31 16.46
N GLY A 11 -5.43 5.97 15.82
CA GLY A 11 -5.27 6.10 14.37
C GLY A 11 -5.76 4.84 13.65
N GLU A 12 -6.55 5.01 12.58
CA GLU A 12 -6.76 3.92 11.63
C GLU A 12 -5.44 3.62 10.91
N PRO A 13 -5.06 2.34 10.74
CA PRO A 13 -3.93 1.96 9.91
C PRO A 13 -4.10 2.51 8.49
N GLU A 14 -3.16 3.32 8.03
CA GLU A 14 -3.24 3.98 6.73
C GLU A 14 -1.92 3.91 5.97
N ILE A 15 -2.02 4.16 4.66
CA ILE A 15 -0.90 4.48 3.80
C ILE A 15 -0.85 6.00 3.70
N THR A 16 0.32 6.57 3.99
CA THR A 16 0.58 8.00 4.01
C THR A 16 1.47 8.39 2.83
N ALA A 17 1.11 9.47 2.15
CA ALA A 17 1.93 10.10 1.11
C ALA A 17 2.70 11.30 1.67
N PHE A 18 3.87 11.52 1.08
CA PHE A 18 4.73 12.66 1.33
C PHE A 18 5.23 13.16 -0.02
N ASP A 19 5.50 14.46 -0.10
CA ASP A 19 6.26 15.02 -1.19
C ASP A 19 7.74 14.91 -0.85
N TRP A 20 8.52 14.30 -1.73
CA TRP A 20 9.97 14.17 -1.58
C TRP A 20 10.67 15.20 -2.46
N HIS A 21 11.32 16.17 -1.82
CA HIS A 21 12.18 17.14 -2.50
C HIS A 21 13.22 17.68 -1.50
N ASP A 22 14.33 18.22 -2.02
CA ASP A 22 15.38 18.86 -1.21
C ASP A 22 15.95 18.01 -0.07
N GLY A 23 15.92 16.68 -0.22
CA GLY A 23 16.43 15.74 0.79
C GLY A 23 15.52 15.57 2.02
N ALA A 24 14.28 16.06 1.96
CA ALA A 24 13.32 16.00 3.05
C ALA A 24 11.92 15.55 2.60
N LEU A 25 11.11 15.14 3.57
CA LEU A 25 9.71 14.74 3.39
C LEU A 25 8.79 15.88 3.82
N HIS A 26 7.85 16.24 2.95
CA HIS A 26 6.91 17.34 3.15
C HIS A 26 5.47 16.88 2.93
N ASN A 27 4.51 17.73 3.33
CA ASN A 27 3.08 17.57 3.02
C ASN A 27 2.52 16.17 3.30
N GLN A 28 2.75 15.70 4.53
CA GLN A 28 2.17 14.45 5.02
C GLN A 28 0.65 14.46 4.84
N ARG A 29 0.12 13.44 4.17
CA ARG A 29 -1.32 13.28 3.95
C ARG A 29 -1.71 11.82 3.86
N ARG A 30 -2.93 11.50 4.29
CA ARG A 30 -3.53 10.18 4.03
C ARG A 30 -3.59 9.96 2.51
N PHE A 31 -3.09 8.81 2.07
CA PHE A 31 -3.20 8.36 0.69
C PHE A 31 -4.34 7.35 0.55
N ALA A 32 -4.30 6.27 1.32
CA ALA A 32 -5.30 5.21 1.24
C ALA A 32 -5.43 4.45 2.57
N VAL A 33 -6.53 3.74 2.73
CA VAL A 33 -6.80 2.79 3.83
C VAL A 33 -7.20 1.47 3.19
N VAL A 34 -6.64 0.35 3.67
CA VAL A 34 -7.08 -0.97 3.21
C VAL A 34 -8.41 -1.35 3.89
N PRO A 35 -9.34 -2.02 3.20
CA PRO A 35 -10.66 -2.31 3.76
C PRO A 35 -10.65 -3.31 4.93
N ASP A 36 -9.63 -4.15 5.02
CA ASP A 36 -9.50 -5.21 6.03
C ASP A 36 -8.03 -5.42 6.40
N GLY A 37 -7.75 -5.60 7.69
CA GLY A 37 -6.39 -5.84 8.20
C GLY A 37 -5.49 -4.61 8.17
N LEU A 38 -4.19 -4.84 7.89
CA LEU A 38 -3.15 -3.82 7.89
C LEU A 38 -2.51 -3.71 6.50
N ALA A 39 -2.14 -2.48 6.12
CA ALA A 39 -1.36 -2.20 4.92
C ALA A 39 0.14 -2.37 5.19
N ASP A 40 0.61 -3.58 5.48
CA ASP A 40 1.99 -3.84 5.92
C ASP A 40 3.02 -3.52 4.81
N GLY A 41 3.15 -4.41 3.82
CA GLY A 41 4.05 -4.25 2.70
C GLY A 41 3.35 -3.93 1.39
N PHE A 42 3.93 -3.03 0.60
CA PHE A 42 3.38 -2.60 -0.68
C PHE A 42 4.47 -2.29 -1.71
N CYS A 43 4.08 -2.26 -2.99
CA CYS A 43 4.92 -1.81 -4.09
C CYS A 43 4.13 -0.90 -5.04
N VAL A 44 4.86 -0.13 -5.86
CA VAL A 44 4.26 0.76 -6.88
C VAL A 44 4.69 0.28 -8.26
N ASP A 45 3.75 0.14 -9.18
CA ASP A 45 4.03 -0.27 -10.55
C ASP A 45 4.43 0.91 -11.45
N ARG A 46 4.77 0.64 -12.73
CA ARG A 46 5.17 1.69 -13.69
C ARG A 46 4.03 2.64 -14.11
N GLN A 47 2.77 2.27 -13.87
CA GLN A 47 1.62 3.15 -14.11
C GLN A 47 1.36 4.09 -12.92
N GLY A 48 2.06 3.89 -11.81
CA GLY A 48 1.85 4.64 -10.57
C GLY A 48 0.77 4.03 -9.68
N TRP A 49 0.31 2.81 -9.95
CA TRP A 49 -0.62 2.13 -9.06
C TRP A 49 0.11 1.55 -7.86
N LEU A 50 -0.48 1.69 -6.69
CA LEU A 50 0.02 1.11 -5.46
C LEU A 50 -0.68 -0.21 -5.20
N TRP A 51 0.12 -1.27 -5.04
CA TRP A 51 -0.32 -2.62 -4.71
C TRP A 51 0.04 -2.87 -3.26
N SER A 52 -0.97 -2.91 -2.38
CA SER A 52 -0.79 -3.06 -0.93
C SER A 52 -1.27 -4.40 -0.42
N SER A 53 -0.50 -5.04 0.44
CA SER A 53 -0.99 -6.15 1.24
C SER A 53 -2.14 -5.70 2.16
N SER A 54 -2.97 -6.64 2.56
CA SER A 54 -4.13 -6.45 3.44
C SER A 54 -4.50 -7.77 4.14
N GLY A 55 -5.48 -7.71 5.04
CA GLY A 55 -6.03 -8.88 5.73
C GLY A 55 -6.59 -9.95 4.80
N VAL A 56 -7.02 -9.56 3.60
CA VAL A 56 -7.74 -10.41 2.63
C VAL A 56 -7.03 -10.56 1.28
N GLY A 57 -5.85 -9.96 1.11
CA GLY A 57 -5.05 -10.08 -0.11
C GLY A 57 -4.34 -8.81 -0.51
N VAL A 58 -4.38 -8.46 -1.80
CA VAL A 58 -3.69 -7.28 -2.35
C VAL A 58 -4.70 -6.27 -2.90
N CYS A 59 -4.79 -5.10 -2.26
CA CYS A 59 -5.58 -3.97 -2.73
C CYS A 59 -4.78 -3.13 -3.73
N ILE A 60 -5.44 -2.69 -4.80
CA ILE A 60 -4.83 -1.90 -5.87
C ILE A 60 -5.42 -0.49 -5.82
N PHE A 61 -4.58 0.52 -5.67
CA PHE A 61 -4.96 1.92 -5.67
C PHE A 61 -4.35 2.65 -6.86
N ASP A 62 -5.07 3.58 -7.48
CA ASP A 62 -4.48 4.50 -8.46
C ASP A 62 -3.61 5.58 -7.77
N SER A 63 -3.01 6.47 -8.57
CA SER A 63 -2.15 7.55 -8.08
C SER A 63 -2.87 8.59 -7.20
N ASP A 64 -4.20 8.63 -7.24
CA ASP A 64 -5.04 9.52 -6.44
C ASP A 64 -5.56 8.83 -5.16
N GLY A 65 -5.19 7.56 -4.94
CA GLY A 65 -5.60 6.76 -3.78
C GLY A 65 -6.97 6.09 -3.93
N GLN A 66 -7.57 6.07 -5.12
CA GLN A 66 -8.84 5.39 -5.36
C GLN A 66 -8.63 3.88 -5.47
N LEU A 67 -9.45 3.10 -4.75
CA LEU A 67 -9.42 1.64 -4.82
C LEU A 67 -9.93 1.16 -6.19
N LEU A 68 -9.04 0.57 -6.97
CA LEU A 68 -9.34 -0.01 -8.29
C LEU A 68 -9.81 -1.46 -8.19
N GLY A 69 -9.32 -2.21 -7.20
CA GLY A 69 -9.67 -3.62 -7.05
C GLY A 69 -8.92 -4.36 -5.95
N LEU A 70 -9.23 -5.66 -5.82
CA LEU A 70 -8.66 -6.59 -4.85
C LEU A 70 -8.27 -7.89 -5.55
N VAL A 71 -7.06 -8.38 -5.28
CA VAL A 71 -6.62 -9.75 -5.59
C VAL A 71 -6.69 -10.58 -4.30
N PRO A 72 -7.69 -11.46 -4.14
CA PRO A 72 -7.84 -12.23 -2.91
C PRO A 72 -6.72 -13.25 -2.74
N THR A 73 -6.29 -13.47 -1.49
CA THR A 73 -5.38 -14.54 -1.11
C THR A 73 -6.03 -15.45 -0.06
N PRO A 74 -5.63 -16.73 0.03
CA PRO A 74 -6.19 -17.66 1.02
C PRO A 74 -5.81 -17.32 2.47
N HIS A 75 -4.81 -16.46 2.67
CA HIS A 75 -4.32 -16.01 3.98
C HIS A 75 -4.00 -14.52 3.91
N THR A 76 -3.90 -13.85 5.06
CA THR A 76 -3.44 -12.46 5.16
C THR A 76 -2.11 -12.27 4.45
N ALA A 77 -2.01 -11.21 3.64
CA ALA A 77 -0.79 -10.84 2.97
C ALA A 77 0.04 -9.90 3.85
N SER A 78 1.33 -10.19 3.96
CA SER A 78 2.34 -9.38 4.64
C SER A 78 3.07 -8.43 3.70
N ASN A 79 3.30 -8.82 2.43
CA ASN A 79 4.02 -7.98 1.47
C ASN A 79 3.72 -8.40 0.03
N CYS A 80 4.05 -7.54 -0.93
CA CYS A 80 4.05 -7.91 -2.34
C CYS A 80 5.08 -7.14 -3.17
N THR A 81 5.53 -7.76 -4.27
CA THR A 81 6.41 -7.10 -5.24
C THR A 81 6.29 -7.73 -6.62
N PHE A 82 6.64 -6.96 -7.64
CA PHE A 82 6.69 -7.46 -9.01
C PHE A 82 8.08 -7.97 -9.39
N ASP A 83 8.12 -8.88 -10.37
CA ASP A 83 9.36 -9.11 -11.12
C ASP A 83 9.78 -7.91 -11.97
N LEU A 84 10.97 -7.99 -12.55
CA LEU A 84 11.54 -6.94 -13.41
C LEU A 84 10.60 -6.55 -14.56
N ALA A 85 9.88 -7.51 -15.14
CA ALA A 85 8.98 -7.25 -16.26
C ALA A 85 7.62 -6.68 -15.83
N GLN A 86 7.28 -6.71 -14.54
CA GLN A 86 5.94 -6.46 -13.99
C GLN A 86 4.86 -7.34 -14.63
N ARG A 87 5.20 -8.62 -14.85
CA ARG A 87 4.26 -9.63 -15.37
C ARG A 87 3.89 -10.68 -14.34
N ARG A 88 4.56 -10.70 -13.20
CA ARG A 88 4.30 -11.62 -12.08
C ARG A 88 4.36 -10.83 -10.78
N LEU A 89 3.29 -10.92 -10.00
CA LEU A 89 3.20 -10.40 -8.64
C LEU A 89 3.52 -11.54 -7.66
N PHE A 90 4.46 -11.30 -6.75
CA PHE A 90 4.78 -12.18 -5.64
C PHE A 90 4.15 -11.61 -4.37
N ILE A 91 3.59 -12.50 -3.55
CA ILE A 91 2.89 -12.14 -2.32
C ILE A 91 3.41 -13.05 -1.21
N THR A 92 3.71 -12.46 -0.05
CA THR A 92 4.03 -13.17 1.20
C THR A 92 2.99 -12.87 2.24
#